data_AF-A0A9P8ILH3-F1
#
_entry.id   AF-A0A9P8ILH3-F1
#
_cell.length_a   1.000
_cell.length_b   1.000
_cell.length_c   1.000
_cell.angle_alpha   90.00
_cell.angle_beta   90.00
_cell.angle_gamma   90.00
#
_symmetry.space_group_name_H-M   'P 1'
#
loop_
_entity.id
_entity.type
_entity.pdbx_description
1 polymer ?
#
loop_
_entity_poly.entity_id
_entity_poly.type
_entity_poly.pdbx_seq_one_letter_code
_entity_poly.pdbx_strand_id
1 'polypeptide(L)'
;MNLCPPHTATQTTRHAFREGYLVNDGLLESGMIGKLKQSYPSEPIADLRARYEEDGYLFMKGLLPRSDVLDCREVYFRFLSPSGVMQPNSAPVDGIFDPDNKGVNYPSIGAGPFGKEQINPGSFASLEEKAHTEDFYLEFSRHPALRESVSRLKGWGDDTKLLPRSL
;
A
#
# COMPACT_ATOMS: atom_id res chain seq x y z
N MET A 1 45.20 -19.94 29.60
CA MET A 1 43.74 -19.87 29.87
C MET A 1 43.33 -18.43 29.68
N ASN A 2 42.75 -18.10 28.52
CA ASN A 2 42.33 -16.73 28.21
C ASN A 2 40.91 -16.50 28.73
N LEU A 3 40.76 -15.52 29.60
CA LEU A 3 39.49 -15.05 30.12
C LEU A 3 38.78 -14.21 29.04
N CYS A 4 37.51 -14.52 28.78
CA CYS A 4 36.63 -13.77 27.89
C CYS A 4 36.26 -12.41 28.55
N PRO A 5 36.32 -11.27 27.84
CA PRO A 5 35.88 -10.00 28.41
C PRO A 5 34.35 -9.89 28.42
N PRO A 6 33.77 -9.12 29.36
CA PRO A 6 32.32 -9.00 29.51
C PRO A 6 31.69 -8.22 28.35
N HIS A 7 30.50 -8.68 27.94
CA HIS A 7 29.64 -7.98 26.98
C HIS A 7 29.27 -6.60 27.51
N THR A 8 29.76 -5.55 26.85
CA THR A 8 29.40 -4.16 27.14
C THR A 8 28.41 -3.65 26.10
N ALA A 9 27.32 -3.09 26.62
CA ALA A 9 26.40 -2.12 26.03
C ALA A 9 25.66 -2.51 24.74
N THR A 10 24.34 -2.73 24.89
CA THR A 10 23.35 -2.53 23.84
C THR A 10 23.55 -1.15 23.23
N GLN A 11 24.15 -1.12 22.03
CA GLN A 11 24.25 0.10 21.24
C GLN A 11 22.82 0.45 20.81
N THR A 12 22.21 1.42 21.48
CA THR A 12 20.99 2.04 20.96
C THR A 12 21.35 2.62 19.60
N THR A 13 20.90 2.00 18.53
CA THR A 13 20.99 2.54 17.18
C THR A 13 20.27 3.88 17.19
N ARG A 14 21.01 4.97 17.39
CA ARG A 14 20.54 6.32 17.03
C ARG A 14 20.42 6.32 15.52
N HIS A 15 19.28 5.89 15.00
CA HIS A 15 18.92 6.16 13.63
C HIS A 15 18.96 7.67 13.46
N ALA A 16 19.92 8.13 12.65
CA ALA A 16 20.03 9.51 12.26
C ALA A 16 18.77 9.84 11.43
N PHE A 17 17.72 10.29 12.10
CA PHE A 17 16.67 11.08 11.47
C PHE A 17 17.35 12.35 10.98
N ARG A 18 17.84 12.30 9.74
CA ARG A 18 18.37 13.47 9.06
C ARG A 18 17.23 14.47 8.93
N GLU A 19 17.55 15.74 9.20
CA GLU A 19 16.71 16.88 8.84
C GLU A 19 16.22 16.70 7.40
N GLY A 20 14.89 16.73 7.19
CA GLY A 20 14.31 16.65 5.84
C GLY A 20 13.06 15.78 5.68
N TYR A 21 12.71 14.92 6.62
CA TYR A 21 11.41 14.23 6.59
C TYR A 21 10.34 15.08 7.27
N LEU A 22 9.52 15.74 6.46
CA LEU A 22 8.49 16.70 6.91
C LEU A 22 7.20 16.03 7.45
N VAL A 23 7.11 14.69 7.38
CA VAL A 23 5.95 13.91 7.81
C VAL A 23 6.43 12.68 8.57
N ASN A 24 6.75 12.84 9.86
CA ASN A 24 6.99 11.72 10.74
C ASN A 24 6.42 12.05 12.11
N ASP A 25 5.38 11.32 12.53
CA ASP A 25 4.74 11.43 13.86
C ASP A 25 5.64 10.91 15.00
N GLY A 26 6.96 10.94 14.81
CA GLY A 26 7.96 10.37 15.72
C GLY A 26 8.19 8.87 15.50
N LEU A 27 8.96 8.28 16.41
CA LEU A 27 9.24 6.84 16.42
C LEU A 27 8.09 6.10 17.09
N LEU A 28 7.59 5.05 16.44
CA LEU A 28 6.67 4.11 17.08
C LEU A 28 7.38 3.40 18.23
N GLU A 29 6.71 3.28 19.38
CA GLU A 29 7.20 2.46 20.49
C GLU A 29 7.21 0.98 20.07
N SER A 30 8.11 0.18 20.64
CA SER A 30 8.21 -1.24 20.25
C SER A 30 6.91 -2.03 20.41
N GLY A 31 6.03 -1.63 21.35
CA GLY A 31 4.72 -2.24 21.54
C GLY A 31 3.66 -1.82 20.52
N MET A 32 3.91 -0.74 19.75
CA MET A 32 3.04 -0.29 18.66
C MET A 32 3.31 -1.03 17.34
N ILE A 33 4.34 -1.87 17.30
CA ILE A 33 4.77 -2.60 16.10
C ILE A 33 4.42 -4.08 16.27
N GLY A 34 3.66 -4.62 15.33
CA GLY A 34 3.24 -6.02 15.33
C GLY A 34 2.96 -6.55 13.95
N LYS A 35 2.84 -7.88 13.83
CA LYS A 35 2.39 -8.51 12.58
C LYS A 35 0.87 -8.43 12.51
N LEU A 36 0.34 -8.08 11.34
CA LEU A 36 -1.09 -8.16 11.07
C LEU A 36 -1.55 -9.63 11.11
N LYS A 37 -2.63 -9.91 11.83
CA LYS A 37 -3.24 -11.23 11.92
C LYS A 37 -4.05 -11.52 10.66
N GLN A 38 -3.60 -12.50 9.89
CA GLN A 38 -4.27 -12.92 8.66
C GLN A 38 -5.69 -13.42 8.95
N SER A 39 -6.62 -13.04 8.08
CA SER A 39 -8.00 -13.50 8.06
C SER A 39 -8.37 -13.96 6.66
N TYR A 40 -9.37 -14.84 6.54
CA TYR A 40 -9.81 -15.41 5.26
C TYR A 40 -11.33 -15.28 5.08
N PRO A 41 -11.83 -15.05 3.84
CA PRO A 41 -13.26 -14.93 3.57
C PRO A 41 -14.09 -16.19 3.90
N SER A 42 -13.42 -17.34 4.04
CA SER A 42 -14.01 -18.63 4.39
C SER A 42 -14.23 -18.82 5.89
N GLU A 43 -13.67 -17.96 6.74
CA GLU A 43 -13.89 -18.04 8.19
C GLU A 43 -15.35 -17.69 8.55
N PRO A 44 -15.87 -18.22 9.68
CA PRO A 44 -17.20 -17.85 10.16
C PRO A 44 -17.34 -16.34 10.37
N ILE A 45 -18.46 -15.77 9.93
CA ILE A 45 -18.65 -14.32 9.99
C ILE A 45 -18.68 -13.78 11.42
N ALA A 46 -19.12 -14.60 12.39
CA ALA A 46 -19.11 -14.25 13.80
C ALA A 46 -17.67 -14.06 14.32
N ASP A 47 -16.75 -14.95 13.94
CA ASP A 47 -15.34 -14.88 14.34
C ASP A 47 -14.64 -13.68 13.71
N LEU A 48 -14.96 -13.38 12.44
CA LEU A 48 -14.45 -12.20 11.74
C LEU A 48 -14.95 -10.89 12.39
N ARG A 49 -16.22 -10.84 12.83
CA ARG A 49 -16.76 -9.69 13.55
C ARG A 49 -16.11 -9.50 14.91
N ALA A 50 -16.00 -10.57 15.70
CA ALA A 50 -15.33 -10.52 17.00
C ALA A 50 -13.90 -10.03 16.87
N ARG A 51 -13.14 -10.53 15.88
CA ARG A 51 -11.78 -10.07 15.59
C ARG A 51 -11.72 -8.62 15.16
N TYR A 52 -12.66 -8.16 14.32
CA TYR A 52 -12.72 -6.76 13.94
C TYR A 52 -13.01 -5.84 15.14
N GLU A 53 -13.87 -6.25 16.06
CA GLU A 53 -14.19 -5.50 17.28
C GLU A 53 -13.02 -5.47 18.28
N GLU A 54 -12.28 -6.58 18.41
CA GLU A 54 -11.12 -6.71 19.29
C GLU A 54 -9.89 -5.96 18.73
N ASP A 55 -9.56 -6.20 17.46
CA ASP A 55 -8.30 -5.72 16.85
C ASP A 55 -8.46 -4.36 16.17
N GLY A 56 -9.69 -3.93 15.85
CA GLY A 56 -9.98 -2.72 15.06
C GLY A 56 -9.70 -2.85 13.56
N TYR A 57 -9.29 -4.02 13.08
CA TYR A 57 -9.00 -4.29 11.66
C TYR A 57 -9.24 -5.76 11.28
N LEU A 58 -9.25 -6.02 9.97
CA LEU A 58 -9.11 -7.37 9.41
C LEU A 58 -8.10 -7.35 8.26
N PHE A 59 -7.05 -8.18 8.36
CA PHE A 59 -6.12 -8.38 7.25
C PHE A 59 -6.60 -9.56 6.37
N MET A 60 -7.52 -9.27 5.46
CA MET A 60 -8.18 -10.27 4.63
C MET A 60 -7.31 -10.75 3.46
N LYS A 61 -6.91 -12.01 3.48
CA LYS A 61 -6.17 -12.68 2.39
C LYS A 61 -7.14 -13.36 1.43
N GLY A 62 -6.85 -13.26 0.13
CA GLY A 62 -7.64 -13.96 -0.90
C GLY A 62 -9.05 -13.40 -1.11
N LEU A 63 -9.28 -12.14 -0.71
CA LEU A 63 -10.57 -11.48 -0.92
C LEU A 63 -10.87 -11.23 -2.40
N LEU A 64 -9.88 -10.70 -3.12
CA LEU A 64 -9.98 -10.45 -4.56
C LEU A 64 -9.41 -11.64 -5.34
N PRO A 65 -10.05 -12.05 -6.45
CA PRO A 65 -9.47 -13.04 -7.36
C PRO A 65 -8.09 -12.61 -7.81
N ARG A 66 -7.15 -13.56 -7.83
CA ARG A 66 -5.76 -13.26 -8.16
C ARG A 66 -5.61 -12.74 -9.59
N SER A 67 -6.40 -13.25 -10.52
CA SER A 67 -6.45 -12.80 -11.92
C SER A 67 -6.76 -11.32 -12.01
N ASP A 68 -7.85 -10.90 -11.38
CA ASP A 68 -8.39 -9.55 -11.52
C ASP A 68 -7.42 -8.50 -10.93
N VAL A 69 -6.71 -8.88 -9.86
CA VAL A 69 -5.61 -8.08 -9.29
C VAL A 69 -4.44 -7.96 -10.28
N LEU A 70 -4.07 -9.03 -10.96
CA LEU A 70 -2.98 -9.00 -11.95
C LEU A 70 -3.36 -8.23 -13.21
N ASP A 71 -4.59 -8.36 -13.67
CA ASP A 71 -5.08 -7.65 -14.85
C ASP A 71 -5.07 -6.14 -14.61
N CYS A 72 -5.63 -5.70 -13.47
CA CYS A 72 -5.58 -4.29 -13.06
C CYS A 72 -4.13 -3.81 -12.90
N ARG A 73 -3.24 -4.64 -12.32
CA ARG A 73 -1.82 -4.32 -12.15
C ARG A 73 -1.11 -4.12 -13.49
N GLU A 74 -1.35 -5.00 -14.45
CA GLU A 74 -0.74 -4.88 -15.78
C GLU A 74 -1.17 -3.58 -16.46
N VAL A 75 -2.46 -3.25 -16.42
CA VAL A 75 -2.96 -1.98 -16.98
C VAL A 75 -2.36 -0.78 -16.25
N TYR A 76 -2.31 -0.81 -14.92
CA TYR A 76 -1.76 0.26 -14.09
C TYR A 76 -0.28 0.54 -14.43
N PHE A 77 0.57 -0.50 -14.46
CA PHE A 77 1.99 -0.31 -14.76
C PHE A 77 2.24 0.05 -16.23
N ARG A 78 1.43 -0.45 -17.16
CA ARG A 78 1.48 0.00 -18.55
C ARG A 78 1.11 1.49 -18.66
N PHE A 79 0.13 1.95 -17.91
CA PHE A 79 -0.26 3.36 -17.83
C PHE A 79 0.86 4.24 -17.26
N LEU A 80 1.58 3.75 -16.23
CA LEU A 80 2.72 4.46 -15.64
C LEU A 80 4.00 4.41 -16.49
N SER A 81 4.10 3.49 -17.45
CA SER A 81 5.34 3.27 -18.22
C SER A 81 5.97 4.53 -18.87
N PRO A 82 5.21 5.54 -19.35
CA PRO A 82 5.80 6.76 -19.91
C PRO A 82 6.63 7.58 -18.91
N SER A 83 6.43 7.38 -17.59
CA SER A 83 7.23 8.06 -16.56
C SER A 83 8.68 7.57 -16.49
N GLY A 84 8.99 6.38 -17.03
CA GLY A 84 10.30 5.74 -16.87
C GLY A 84 10.52 5.05 -15.51
N VAL A 85 9.48 4.92 -14.67
CA VAL A 85 9.61 4.32 -13.33
C VAL A 85 9.94 2.82 -13.35
N MET A 86 9.55 2.12 -14.41
CA MET A 86 9.65 0.67 -14.52
C MET A 86 11.03 0.20 -14.96
N GLN A 87 11.42 -0.99 -14.48
CA GLN A 87 12.63 -1.66 -14.94
C GLN A 87 12.56 -1.93 -16.46
N PRO A 88 13.60 -1.56 -17.24
CA PRO A 88 13.66 -1.86 -18.66
C PRO A 88 13.47 -3.35 -18.95
N ASN A 89 12.71 -3.65 -20.00
CA ASN A 89 12.40 -5.02 -20.46
C ASN A 89 11.62 -5.90 -19.46
N SER A 90 11.10 -5.36 -18.36
CA SER A 90 10.16 -6.07 -17.49
C SER A 90 8.74 -6.06 -18.06
N ALA A 91 7.94 -7.08 -17.75
CA ALA A 91 6.53 -7.06 -18.13
C ALA A 91 5.76 -6.13 -17.16
N PRO A 92 4.78 -5.34 -17.63
CA PRO A 92 3.98 -4.47 -16.75
C PRO A 92 3.30 -5.22 -15.59
N VAL A 93 2.85 -6.45 -15.82
CA VAL A 93 2.22 -7.29 -14.80
C VAL A 93 3.18 -7.62 -13.63
N ASP A 94 4.49 -7.62 -13.85
CA ASP A 94 5.47 -7.87 -12.79
C ASP A 94 5.54 -6.69 -11.81
N GLY A 95 5.29 -5.47 -12.31
CA GLY A 95 5.30 -4.24 -11.52
C GLY A 95 6.64 -3.98 -10.83
N ILE A 96 7.75 -4.21 -11.56
CA ILE A 96 9.11 -4.06 -11.04
C ILE A 96 9.60 -2.64 -11.33
N PHE A 97 9.99 -1.93 -10.28
CA PHE A 97 10.63 -0.63 -10.38
C PHE A 97 12.10 -0.77 -10.84
N ASP A 98 12.57 0.17 -11.64
CA ASP A 98 13.98 0.21 -12.04
C ASP A 98 14.86 0.48 -10.81
N PRO A 99 15.80 -0.43 -10.45
CA PRO A 99 16.70 -0.21 -9.31
C PRO A 99 17.66 0.96 -9.50
N ASP A 100 17.91 1.41 -10.74
CA ASP A 100 18.76 2.56 -11.04
C ASP A 100 18.03 3.90 -10.83
N ASN A 101 16.70 3.87 -10.70
CA ASN A 101 15.90 5.04 -10.39
C ASN A 101 16.07 5.46 -8.91
N LYS A 102 16.25 6.76 -8.69
CA LYS A 102 16.20 7.34 -7.34
C LYS A 102 14.75 7.67 -6.99
N GLY A 103 14.24 7.17 -5.87
CA GLY A 103 12.86 7.42 -5.43
C GLY A 103 12.48 8.90 -5.37
N VAL A 104 13.45 9.80 -5.10
CA VAL A 104 13.24 11.25 -5.12
C VAL A 104 12.79 11.81 -6.48
N ASN A 105 13.05 11.09 -7.58
CA ASN A 105 12.64 11.47 -8.94
C ASN A 105 11.20 11.04 -9.26
N TYR A 106 10.63 10.15 -8.44
CA TYR A 106 9.30 9.56 -8.62
C TYR A 106 8.45 9.81 -7.36
N PRO A 107 8.21 11.09 -6.99
CA PRO A 107 7.42 11.39 -5.82
C PRO A 107 5.98 10.91 -5.99
N SER A 108 5.43 10.32 -4.93
CA SER A 108 4.02 9.93 -4.83
C SER A 108 3.25 10.91 -3.94
N ILE A 109 1.93 10.75 -3.88
CA ILE A 109 1.03 11.49 -3.00
C ILE A 109 1.54 11.40 -1.55
N GLY A 110 1.76 12.56 -0.92
CA GLY A 110 2.25 12.66 0.46
C GLY A 110 3.77 12.74 0.63
N ALA A 111 4.57 12.68 -0.44
CA ALA A 111 6.03 12.77 -0.35
C ALA A 111 6.59 14.20 -0.10
N GLY A 112 5.74 15.21 0.14
CA GLY A 112 6.14 16.59 0.45
C GLY A 112 6.19 17.52 -0.76
N PRO A 113 6.83 18.69 -0.68
CA PRO A 113 6.87 19.63 -1.80
C PRO A 113 7.74 19.11 -2.94
N PHE A 114 7.18 19.08 -4.15
CA PHE A 114 7.88 18.66 -5.37
C PHE A 114 8.34 19.85 -6.20
N GLY A 115 9.40 19.67 -6.99
CA GLY A 115 9.77 20.62 -8.04
C GLY A 115 8.71 20.63 -9.15
N LYS A 116 8.54 21.77 -9.84
CA LYS A 116 7.58 21.90 -10.95
C LYS A 116 7.76 20.82 -12.03
N GLU A 117 9.01 20.41 -12.28
CA GLU A 117 9.36 19.37 -13.24
C GLU A 117 8.73 18.01 -12.92
N GLN A 118 8.45 17.74 -11.64
CA GLN A 118 7.97 16.45 -11.14
C GLN A 118 6.44 16.32 -11.20
N ILE A 119 5.73 17.39 -11.54
CA ILE A 119 4.27 17.43 -11.70
C ILE A 119 3.83 17.79 -13.13
N ASN A 120 4.78 17.82 -14.08
CA ASN A 120 4.47 18.02 -15.49
C ASN A 120 3.65 16.84 -16.06
N PRO A 121 2.82 17.04 -17.08
CA PRO A 121 2.10 15.94 -17.74
C PRO A 121 3.06 14.82 -18.17
N GLY A 122 2.73 13.58 -17.79
CA GLY A 122 3.57 12.41 -18.07
C GLY A 122 4.64 12.13 -17.01
N SER A 123 4.81 13.01 -16.01
CA SER A 123 5.58 12.67 -14.82
C SER A 123 4.89 11.56 -14.03
N PHE A 124 5.67 10.84 -13.22
CA PHE A 124 5.12 9.81 -12.35
C PHE A 124 3.99 10.31 -11.45
N ALA A 125 4.17 11.45 -10.77
CA ALA A 125 3.15 12.01 -9.90
C ALA A 125 1.84 12.31 -10.68
N SER A 126 1.96 12.92 -11.86
CA SER A 126 0.79 13.24 -12.70
C SER A 126 0.05 11.99 -13.20
N LEU A 127 0.79 10.94 -13.54
CA LEU A 127 0.22 9.67 -14.01
C LEU A 127 -0.37 8.86 -12.86
N GLU A 128 0.30 8.79 -11.71
CA GLU A 128 -0.22 8.10 -10.52
C GLU A 128 -1.53 8.75 -10.05
N GLU A 129 -1.57 10.08 -9.97
CA GLU A 129 -2.79 10.81 -9.65
C GLU A 129 -3.90 10.51 -10.67
N LYS A 130 -3.59 10.67 -11.98
CA LYS A 130 -4.57 10.44 -13.04
C LYS A 130 -5.12 9.01 -13.04
N ALA A 131 -4.28 8.01 -12.80
CA ALA A 131 -4.67 6.60 -12.78
C ALA A 131 -5.84 6.32 -11.81
N HIS A 132 -5.97 7.08 -10.72
CA HIS A 132 -7.06 6.93 -9.75
C HIS A 132 -8.42 7.46 -10.24
N THR A 133 -8.48 8.05 -11.44
CA THR A 133 -9.71 8.47 -12.15
C THR A 133 -9.97 7.70 -13.44
N GLU A 134 -9.04 6.84 -13.86
CA GLU A 134 -9.18 6.04 -15.07
C GLU A 134 -10.14 4.87 -14.86
N ASP A 135 -10.86 4.50 -15.92
CA ASP A 135 -11.92 3.48 -15.86
C ASP A 135 -11.43 2.15 -15.27
N PHE A 136 -10.25 1.67 -15.68
CA PHE A 136 -9.69 0.40 -15.20
C PHE A 136 -9.53 0.37 -13.67
N TYR A 137 -9.14 1.51 -13.07
CA TYR A 137 -8.97 1.62 -11.62
C TYR A 137 -10.31 1.81 -10.92
N LEU A 138 -11.20 2.60 -11.51
CA LEU A 138 -12.54 2.84 -10.97
C LEU A 138 -13.43 1.58 -11.02
N GLU A 139 -13.26 0.71 -12.01
CA GLU A 139 -13.91 -0.59 -12.10
C GLU A 139 -13.35 -1.54 -11.05
N PHE A 140 -12.02 -1.65 -10.94
CA PHE A 140 -11.36 -2.51 -9.96
C PHE A 140 -11.66 -2.09 -8.50
N SER A 141 -11.67 -0.79 -8.20
CA SER A 141 -12.05 -0.27 -6.87
C SER A 141 -13.53 -0.51 -6.53
N ARG A 142 -14.36 -0.80 -7.53
CA ARG A 142 -15.78 -1.17 -7.38
C ARG A 142 -16.01 -2.69 -7.44
N HIS A 143 -14.95 -3.50 -7.34
CA HIS A 143 -15.06 -4.95 -7.44
C HIS A 143 -16.12 -5.53 -6.47
N PRO A 144 -17.06 -6.37 -6.95
CA PRO A 144 -18.20 -6.85 -6.15
C PRO A 144 -17.81 -7.50 -4.82
N ALA A 145 -16.72 -8.28 -4.80
CA ALA A 145 -16.22 -8.94 -3.59
C ALA A 145 -15.92 -7.96 -2.43
N LEU A 146 -15.53 -6.70 -2.71
CA LEU A 146 -15.32 -5.67 -1.69
C LEU A 146 -16.65 -5.32 -1.02
N ARG A 147 -17.66 -4.98 -1.82
CA ARG A 147 -19.00 -4.62 -1.34
C ARG A 147 -19.65 -5.78 -0.60
N GLU A 148 -19.59 -6.98 -1.17
CA GLU A 148 -20.16 -8.19 -0.57
C GLU A 148 -19.52 -8.51 0.78
N SER A 149 -18.21 -8.34 0.91
CA SER A 149 -17.50 -8.60 2.16
C SER A 149 -17.88 -7.62 3.25
N VAL A 150 -17.97 -6.32 2.93
CA VAL A 150 -18.45 -5.30 3.89
C VAL A 150 -19.92 -5.57 4.26
N SER A 151 -20.76 -5.86 3.27
CA SER A 151 -22.18 -6.18 3.48
C SER A 151 -22.36 -7.35 4.44
N ARG A 152 -21.63 -8.46 4.24
CA ARG A 152 -21.64 -9.63 5.13
C ARG A 152 -21.07 -9.29 6.50
N LEU A 153 -19.93 -8.60 6.56
CA LEU A 153 -19.27 -8.25 7.84
C LEU A 153 -20.16 -7.37 8.70
N LYS A 154 -20.88 -6.41 8.12
CA LYS A 154 -21.71 -5.47 8.87
C LYS A 154 -23.18 -5.85 8.99
N GLY A 155 -23.65 -6.77 8.13
CA GLY A 155 -25.07 -7.14 8.08
C GLY A 155 -25.95 -6.06 7.44
N TRP A 156 -25.38 -5.14 6.66
CA TRP A 156 -26.10 -4.02 6.06
C TRP A 156 -26.87 -4.37 4.78
N GLY A 157 -26.57 -5.50 4.13
CA GLY A 157 -27.31 -5.93 2.94
C GLY A 157 -27.28 -4.87 1.82
N ASP A 158 -28.45 -4.48 1.34
CA ASP A 158 -28.64 -3.51 0.24
C ASP A 158 -28.28 -2.07 0.62
N ASP A 159 -28.25 -1.77 1.92
CA ASP A 159 -27.83 -0.48 2.45
C ASP A 159 -26.30 -0.28 2.37
N THR A 160 -25.54 -1.32 2.04
CA THR A 160 -24.09 -1.19 1.80
C THR A 160 -23.82 -0.37 0.55
N LYS A 161 -23.20 0.79 0.71
CA LYS A 161 -22.75 1.65 -0.39
C LYS A 161 -21.22 1.62 -0.49
N LEU A 162 -20.71 1.48 -1.70
CA LEU A 162 -19.31 1.80 -1.98
C LEU A 162 -19.23 3.31 -2.21
N LEU A 163 -18.35 3.98 -1.47
CA LEU A 163 -18.07 5.38 -1.70
C LEU A 163 -17.32 5.52 -3.03
N PRO A 164 -17.76 6.41 -3.94
CA PRO A 164 -16.98 6.70 -5.13
C PRO A 164 -15.64 7.29 -4.72
N ARG A 165 -14.59 7.01 -5.50
CA ARG A 165 -13.29 7.64 -5.27
C ARG A 165 -13.44 9.15 -5.52
N SER A 166 -13.19 9.96 -4.48
CA SER A 166 -13.00 11.40 -4.59
C SER A 166 -11.49 11.69 -4.52
N LEU A 167 -10.89 12.11 -5.63
CA LEU A 167 -9.59 12.78 -5.60
C LEU A 167 -9.80 14.28 -5.34
#